data_AF-A0A7S2UZ79-F1
#
_entry.id   AF-A0A7S2UZ79-F1
#
_cell.length_a   1.000
_cell.length_b   1.000
_cell.length_c   1.000
_cell.angle_alpha   90.00
_cell.angle_beta   90.00
_cell.angle_gamma   90.00
#
_symmetry.space_group_name_H-M   'P 1'
#
loop_
_entity.id
_entity.type
_entity.pdbx_description
1 polymer ?
#
loop_
_entity_poly.entity_id
_entity_poly.type
_entity_poly.pdbx_seq_one_letter_code
_entity_poly.pdbx_strand_id
1 'polypeptide(L)'
;KHKVDDGLPLRKAALSCVDTILDTLPEQLDMGAFMPHLSTGLADKQPDVQMLCHQILAKVCVYSPGAVLGSLDVLIPPLEKTANKKVKDSQVGTEVERANDLIRSSLRAVVAISSTEDIGTSRKFSDFLQRVESRENLYVMLSAIRSENN
;
A
#
# COMPACT_ATOMS: atom_id res chain seq x y z
N LYS A 1 0.51 -29.04 7.61
CA LYS A 1 -0.65 -28.69 8.45
C LYS A 1 -1.11 -27.30 8.04
N HIS A 2 -2.28 -27.16 7.40
CA HIS A 2 -2.82 -25.85 7.03
C HIS A 2 -3.28 -25.13 8.32
N LYS A 3 -2.81 -23.91 8.57
CA LYS A 3 -3.23 -23.12 9.72
C LYS A 3 -4.38 -22.23 9.28
N VAL A 4 -5.56 -22.45 9.85
CA VAL A 4 -6.73 -21.60 9.62
C VAL A 4 -6.56 -20.29 10.40
N ASP A 5 -6.86 -19.17 9.75
CA ASP A 5 -6.85 -17.82 10.33
C ASP A 5 -8.30 -17.33 10.44
N ASP A 6 -8.96 -17.70 11.54
CA ASP A 6 -10.37 -17.34 11.78
C ASP A 6 -10.59 -15.83 11.93
N GLY A 7 -9.51 -15.07 12.16
CA GLY A 7 -9.56 -13.61 12.24
C GLY A 7 -9.53 -12.91 10.88
N LEU A 8 -9.18 -13.61 9.79
CA LEU A 8 -9.05 -13.01 8.47
C LEU A 8 -10.36 -12.37 7.96
N PRO A 9 -11.54 -13.03 8.04
CA PRO A 9 -12.80 -12.41 7.63
C PRO A 9 -13.11 -11.13 8.40
N LEU A 10 -12.82 -11.09 9.71
CA LEU A 10 -13.04 -9.93 10.55
C LEU A 10 -12.12 -8.76 10.16
N ARG A 11 -10.83 -9.03 9.89
CA ARG A 11 -9.89 -8.00 9.43
C ARG A 11 -10.33 -7.39 8.09
N LYS A 12 -10.76 -8.23 7.13
CA LYS A 12 -11.28 -7.76 5.83
C LYS A 12 -12.54 -6.91 6.01
N ALA A 13 -13.50 -7.38 6.82
CA ALA A 13 -14.74 -6.65 7.09
C ALA A 13 -14.47 -5.28 7.72
N ALA A 14 -13.60 -5.22 8.74
CA ALA A 14 -13.24 -3.96 9.40
C ALA A 14 -12.61 -2.95 8.41
N LEU A 15 -11.68 -3.41 7.57
CA LEU A 15 -11.06 -2.56 6.55
C LEU A 15 -12.07 -2.09 5.49
N SER A 16 -12.99 -2.96 5.04
CA SER A 16 -14.07 -2.56 4.12
C SER A 16 -15.00 -1.51 4.72
N CYS A 17 -15.28 -1.58 6.03
CA CYS A 17 -16.02 -0.53 6.72
C CYS A 17 -15.26 0.80 6.71
N VAL A 18 -13.95 0.79 7.00
CA VAL A 18 -13.12 2.01 6.94
C VAL A 18 -13.04 2.57 5.52
N ASP A 19 -12.88 1.71 4.52
CA ASP A 19 -12.87 2.12 3.10
C ASP A 19 -14.19 2.82 2.72
N THR A 20 -15.32 2.31 3.21
CA THR A 20 -16.64 2.95 3.01
C THR A 20 -16.76 4.27 3.77
N ILE A 21 -16.22 4.36 4.99
CA ILE A 21 -16.21 5.61 5.77
C ILE A 21 -15.39 6.68 5.04
N LEU A 22 -14.23 6.32 4.46
CA LEU A 22 -13.43 7.26 3.68
C LEU A 22 -14.18 7.79 2.45
N ASP A 23 -14.96 6.95 1.77
CA ASP A 23 -15.73 7.38 0.59
C ASP A 23 -16.95 8.26 0.95
N THR A 24 -17.52 8.07 2.14
CA THR A 24 -18.83 8.65 2.48
C THR A 24 -18.77 9.73 3.56
N LEU A 25 -17.92 9.56 4.56
CA LEU A 25 -17.84 10.37 5.78
C LEU A 25 -16.38 10.49 6.29
N PRO A 26 -15.41 10.94 5.47
CA PRO A 26 -13.99 10.96 5.83
C PRO A 26 -13.68 11.79 7.07
N GLU A 27 -14.45 12.86 7.33
CA GLU A 27 -14.31 13.74 8.50
C GLU A 27 -14.59 13.03 9.84
N GLN A 28 -15.29 11.88 9.82
CA GLN A 28 -15.59 11.11 11.02
C GLN A 28 -14.44 10.16 11.43
N LEU A 29 -13.43 10.00 10.58
CA LEU A 29 -12.31 9.11 10.85
C LEU A 29 -11.16 9.87 11.50
N ASP A 30 -10.81 9.50 12.72
CA ASP A 30 -9.59 9.97 13.36
C ASP A 30 -8.36 9.36 12.68
N MET A 31 -7.73 10.14 11.78
CA MET A 31 -6.55 9.70 11.05
C MET A 31 -5.37 9.41 11.99
N GLY A 32 -5.19 10.20 13.06
CA GLY A 32 -4.10 9.99 14.01
C GLY A 32 -4.19 8.62 14.69
N ALA A 33 -5.41 8.23 15.09
CA ALA A 33 -5.67 6.91 15.64
C ALA A 33 -5.63 5.80 14.58
N PHE A 34 -6.04 6.08 13.34
CA PHE A 34 -6.14 5.08 12.28
C PHE A 34 -4.79 4.70 11.63
N MET A 35 -3.87 5.66 11.45
CA MET A 35 -2.60 5.42 10.73
C MET A 35 -1.76 4.25 11.26
N PRO A 36 -1.62 4.03 12.59
CA PRO A 36 -0.93 2.85 13.12
C PRO A 36 -1.60 1.52 12.74
N HIS A 37 -2.94 1.49 12.68
CA HIS A 37 -3.70 0.31 12.26
C HIS A 37 -3.53 0.05 10.76
N LEU A 38 -3.54 1.11 9.94
CA LEU A 38 -3.27 1.00 8.51
C LEU A 38 -1.86 0.44 8.26
N SER A 39 -0.83 0.95 8.95
CA SER A 39 0.54 0.43 8.86
C SER A 39 0.61 -1.07 9.23
N THR A 40 -0.10 -1.48 10.27
CA THR A 40 -0.18 -2.90 10.67
C THR A 40 -0.81 -3.75 9.58
N GLY A 41 -1.87 -3.27 8.91
CA GLY A 41 -2.53 -3.98 7.82
C GLY A 41 -1.68 -4.07 6.54
N LEU A 42 -0.89 -3.04 6.22
CA LEU A 42 0.11 -3.10 5.14
C LEU A 42 1.16 -4.19 5.38
N ALA A 43 1.46 -4.48 6.65
CA ALA A 43 2.38 -5.54 7.07
C ALA A 43 1.72 -6.91 7.29
N ASP A 44 0.41 -7.07 7.01
CA ASP A 44 -0.32 -8.32 7.25
C ASP A 44 0.28 -9.50 6.45
N LYS A 45 0.10 -10.71 6.98
CA LYS A 45 0.58 -11.93 6.32
C LYS A 45 -0.28 -12.32 5.12
N GLN A 46 -1.53 -11.85 5.07
CA GLN A 46 -2.51 -12.17 4.05
C GLN A 46 -2.48 -11.10 2.94
N PRO A 47 -2.14 -11.47 1.69
CA PRO A 47 -2.08 -10.53 0.57
C PRO A 47 -3.35 -9.71 0.36
N ASP A 48 -4.53 -10.32 0.53
CA ASP A 48 -5.83 -9.63 0.42
C ASP A 48 -5.96 -8.44 1.38
N VAL A 49 -5.45 -8.59 2.61
CA VAL A 49 -5.48 -7.53 3.62
C VAL A 49 -4.53 -6.40 3.21
N GLN A 50 -3.32 -6.75 2.75
CA GLN A 50 -2.35 -5.77 2.27
C GLN A 50 -2.92 -4.95 1.10
N MET A 51 -3.56 -5.61 0.13
CA MET A 51 -4.16 -4.95 -1.03
C MET A 51 -5.31 -4.01 -0.65
N LEU A 52 -6.18 -4.40 0.30
CA LEU A 52 -7.19 -3.51 0.86
C LEU A 52 -6.55 -2.29 1.53
N CYS A 53 -5.48 -2.48 2.30
CA CYS A 53 -4.76 -1.39 2.92
C CYS A 53 -4.07 -0.46 1.90
N HIS A 54 -3.55 -0.97 0.78
CA HIS A 54 -3.00 -0.13 -0.29
C HIS A 54 -4.08 0.77 -0.90
N GLN A 55 -5.29 0.23 -1.14
CA GLN A 55 -6.42 1.00 -1.65
C GLN A 55 -6.84 2.09 -0.66
N ILE A 56 -6.99 1.73 0.61
CA ILE A 56 -7.33 2.68 1.68
C ILE A 56 -6.26 3.78 1.78
N LEU A 57 -4.98 3.42 1.74
CA LEU A 57 -3.89 4.39 1.79
C LEU A 57 -3.93 5.37 0.61
N ALA A 58 -4.26 4.92 -0.59
CA ALA A 58 -4.42 5.80 -1.74
C ALA A 58 -5.53 6.84 -1.52
N LYS A 59 -6.65 6.46 -0.88
CA LYS A 59 -7.72 7.40 -0.49
C LYS A 59 -7.25 8.35 0.62
N VAL A 60 -6.53 7.85 1.62
CA VAL A 60 -5.99 8.69 2.71
C VAL A 60 -5.03 9.76 2.17
N CYS A 61 -4.27 9.48 1.10
CA CYS A 61 -3.43 10.48 0.44
C CYS A 61 -4.22 11.69 -0.07
N VAL A 62 -5.48 11.50 -0.48
CA VAL A 62 -6.37 12.57 -0.95
C VAL A 62 -6.98 13.34 0.24
N TYR A 63 -7.47 12.63 1.26
CA TYR A 63 -8.21 13.24 2.36
C TYR A 63 -7.34 13.83 3.47
N SER A 64 -6.17 13.24 3.73
CA SER A 64 -5.28 13.68 4.81
C SER A 64 -3.80 13.60 4.42
N PRO A 65 -3.34 14.45 3.48
CA PRO A 65 -1.92 14.58 3.12
C PRO A 65 -0.97 14.68 4.33
N GLY A 66 -1.35 15.52 5.31
CA GLY A 66 -0.55 15.73 6.52
C GLY A 66 -0.38 14.46 7.37
N ALA A 67 -1.41 13.62 7.48
CA ALA A 67 -1.31 12.35 8.20
C ALA A 67 -0.37 11.37 7.49
N VAL A 68 -0.38 11.35 6.16
CA VAL A 68 0.56 10.54 5.35
C VAL A 68 2.00 11.02 5.58
N LEU A 69 2.25 12.33 5.44
CA LEU A 69 3.58 12.93 5.61
C LEU A 69 4.14 12.65 7.01
N GLY A 70 3.31 12.79 8.06
CA GLY A 70 3.69 12.51 9.44
C GLY A 70 3.92 11.02 9.75
N SER A 71 3.43 10.11 8.89
CA SER A 71 3.47 8.66 9.12
C SER A 71 4.44 7.92 8.20
N LEU A 72 5.26 8.61 7.40
CA LEU A 72 6.15 7.97 6.43
C LEU A 72 7.09 6.92 7.05
N ASP A 73 7.53 7.12 8.30
CA ASP A 73 8.37 6.15 9.04
C ASP A 73 7.72 4.78 9.20
N VAL A 74 6.40 4.74 9.35
CA VAL A 74 5.66 3.49 9.56
C VAL A 74 5.04 2.95 8.26
N LEU A 75 4.88 3.79 7.24
CA LEU A 75 4.31 3.40 5.95
C LEU A 75 5.34 2.83 4.97
N ILE A 76 6.54 3.43 4.91
CA ILE A 76 7.57 3.04 3.94
C ILE A 76 8.03 1.59 4.14
N PRO A 77 8.37 1.11 5.35
CA PRO A 77 8.89 -0.25 5.51
C PRO A 77 7.98 -1.37 4.97
N PRO A 78 6.65 -1.41 5.26
CA PRO A 78 5.79 -2.44 4.71
C PRO A 78 5.55 -2.29 3.19
N LEU A 79 5.49 -1.06 2.67
CA LEU A 79 5.39 -0.83 1.22
C LEU A 79 6.64 -1.31 0.50
N GLU A 80 7.82 -0.96 1.01
CA GLU A 80 9.10 -1.38 0.45
C GLU A 80 9.24 -2.90 0.47
N LYS A 81 8.83 -3.56 1.57
CA LYS A 81 8.84 -5.02 1.66
C LYS A 81 7.93 -5.67 0.59
N THR A 82 6.74 -5.11 0.37
CA THR A 82 5.79 -5.65 -0.59
C THR A 82 6.24 -5.42 -2.03
N ALA A 83 6.68 -4.20 -2.37
CA ALA A 83 7.23 -3.88 -3.68
C ALA A 83 8.45 -4.75 -4.02
N ASN A 84 9.29 -5.06 -3.03
CA ASN A 84 10.48 -5.88 -3.24
C ASN A 84 10.22 -7.40 -3.22
N LYS A 85 8.98 -7.85 -3.11
CA LYS A 85 8.65 -9.28 -3.08
C LYS A 85 9.18 -9.98 -4.34
N LYS A 86 9.97 -11.03 -4.14
CA LYS A 86 10.55 -11.81 -5.24
C LYS A 86 9.62 -12.95 -5.61
N VAL A 87 9.30 -13.03 -6.88
CA VAL A 87 8.73 -14.23 -7.49
C VAL A 87 9.86 -15.25 -7.64
N LYS A 88 9.62 -16.50 -7.22
CA LYS A 88 10.59 -17.60 -7.39
C LYS A 88 10.32 -18.35 -8.68
N ASP A 89 11.37 -18.84 -9.32
CA ASP A 89 11.27 -19.63 -10.57
C ASP A 89 10.46 -20.92 -10.42
N SER A 90 10.32 -21.42 -9.18
CA SER A 90 9.52 -22.61 -8.87
C SER A 90 8.01 -22.35 -8.78
N GLN A 91 7.57 -21.10 -8.87
CA GLN A 91 6.15 -20.75 -8.76
C GLN A 91 5.42 -21.02 -10.07
N VAL A 92 4.22 -21.59 -9.95
CA VAL A 92 3.34 -21.77 -11.11
C VAL A 92 2.79 -20.42 -11.57
N GLY A 93 2.41 -20.29 -12.85
CA GLY A 93 2.01 -19.00 -13.45
C GLY A 93 0.96 -18.21 -12.63
N THR A 94 -0.05 -18.89 -12.08
CA THR A 94 -1.07 -18.22 -11.25
C THR A 94 -0.55 -17.67 -9.92
N GLU A 95 0.50 -18.27 -9.34
CA GLU A 95 1.17 -17.74 -8.15
C GLU A 95 2.05 -16.54 -8.49
N VAL A 96 2.69 -16.56 -9.66
CA VAL A 96 3.46 -15.43 -10.21
C VAL A 96 2.54 -14.23 -10.43
N GLU A 97 1.39 -14.44 -11.08
CA GLU A 97 0.39 -13.40 -11.33
C GLU A 97 -0.11 -12.75 -10.03
N ARG A 98 -0.50 -13.56 -9.04
CA ARG A 98 -0.93 -13.04 -7.72
C ARG A 98 0.16 -12.25 -7.00
N ALA A 99 1.42 -12.70 -7.10
CA ALA A 99 2.53 -11.97 -6.53
C ALA A 99 2.73 -10.62 -7.24
N ASN A 100 2.64 -10.59 -8.57
CA ASN A 100 2.71 -9.37 -9.37
C ASN A 100 1.52 -8.43 -9.12
N ASP A 101 0.31 -8.95 -8.90
CA ASP A 101 -0.87 -8.15 -8.52
C ASP A 101 -0.65 -7.43 -7.20
N LEU A 102 -0.09 -8.13 -6.21
CA LEU A 102 0.24 -7.55 -4.91
C LEU A 102 1.32 -6.46 -5.04
N ILE A 103 2.37 -6.70 -5.84
CA ILE A 103 3.42 -5.71 -6.11
C ILE A 103 2.81 -4.47 -6.78
N ARG A 104 2.01 -4.65 -7.83
CA ARG A 104 1.31 -3.56 -8.52
C ARG A 104 0.40 -2.77 -7.59
N SER A 105 -0.33 -3.44 -6.70
CA SER A 105 -1.16 -2.81 -5.68
C SER A 105 -0.33 -1.93 -4.73
N SER A 106 0.83 -2.41 -4.28
CA SER A 106 1.76 -1.60 -3.47
C SER A 106 2.31 -0.39 -4.24
N LEU A 107 2.72 -0.58 -5.49
CA LEU A 107 3.24 0.52 -6.32
C LEU A 107 2.18 1.59 -6.61
N ARG A 108 0.90 1.22 -6.76
CA ARG A 108 -0.21 2.19 -6.84
C ARG A 108 -0.31 3.07 -5.59
N ALA A 109 -0.14 2.48 -4.40
CA ALA A 109 -0.09 3.27 -3.17
C ALA A 109 1.14 4.20 -3.13
N VAL A 110 2.30 3.75 -3.63
CA VAL A 110 3.50 4.61 -3.75
C VAL A 110 3.26 5.77 -4.71
N VAL A 111 2.58 5.55 -5.84
CA VAL A 111 2.20 6.63 -6.77
C VAL A 111 1.26 7.61 -6.07
N ALA A 112 0.25 7.14 -5.33
CA ALA A 112 -0.66 8.01 -4.59
C ALA A 112 0.07 8.88 -3.55
N ILE A 113 1.03 8.31 -2.80
CA ILE A 113 1.87 9.09 -1.89
C ILE A 113 2.71 10.12 -2.67
N SER A 114 3.25 9.75 -3.83
CA SER A 114 4.05 10.66 -4.67
C SER A 114 3.25 11.86 -5.19
N SER A 115 1.92 11.73 -5.28
CA SER A 115 1.00 12.80 -5.69
C SER A 115 0.46 13.62 -4.51
N THR A 116 0.86 13.31 -3.28
CA THR A 116 0.42 14.03 -2.08
C THR A 116 1.12 15.38 -1.96
N GLU A 117 0.40 16.40 -1.49
CA GLU A 117 0.98 17.73 -1.24
C GLU A 117 2.20 17.65 -0.30
N ASP A 118 3.20 18.49 -0.54
CA ASP A 118 4.45 18.59 0.21
C ASP A 118 5.33 17.33 0.28
N ILE A 119 4.95 16.21 -0.35
CA ILE A 119 5.72 14.97 -0.31
C ILE A 119 7.14 15.13 -0.89
N GLY A 120 7.30 16.01 -1.88
CA GLY A 120 8.59 16.32 -2.52
C GLY A 120 9.62 16.94 -1.57
N THR A 121 9.19 17.48 -0.42
CA THR A 121 10.08 18.00 0.63
C THR A 121 10.68 16.89 1.50
N SER A 122 10.08 15.69 1.49
CA SER A 122 10.49 14.56 2.31
C SER A 122 11.63 13.80 1.65
N ARG A 123 12.86 14.06 2.12
CA ARG A 123 14.05 13.28 1.71
C ARG A 123 13.84 11.77 1.90
N LYS A 124 13.15 11.37 2.98
CA LYS A 124 12.87 9.96 3.29
C LYS A 124 12.04 9.29 2.19
N PHE A 125 11.01 9.97 1.70
CA PHE A 125 10.21 9.45 0.61
C PHE A 125 10.98 9.45 -0.71
N SER A 126 11.74 10.52 -1.01
CA SER A 126 12.59 10.59 -2.20
C SER A 126 13.61 9.45 -2.25
N ASP A 127 14.30 9.17 -1.14
CA ASP A 127 15.27 8.08 -1.03
C ASP A 127 14.57 6.71 -1.23
N PHE A 128 13.35 6.54 -0.72
CA PHE A 128 12.55 5.33 -0.92
C PHE A 128 12.14 5.16 -2.40
N LEU A 129 11.62 6.21 -3.02
CA LEU A 129 11.21 6.19 -4.42
C LEU A 129 12.40 5.86 -5.34
N GLN A 130 13.58 6.43 -5.07
CA GLN A 130 14.79 6.12 -5.82
C GLN A 130 15.17 4.63 -5.71
N ARG A 131 15.03 4.00 -4.54
CA ARG A 131 15.29 2.56 -4.40
C ARG A 131 14.31 1.72 -5.21
N VAL A 132 13.04 2.11 -5.27
CA VAL A 132 12.04 1.45 -6.12
C VAL A 132 12.38 1.59 -7.59
N GLU A 133 12.72 2.80 -8.04
CA GLU A 133 13.04 3.11 -9.44
C GLU A 133 14.38 2.54 -9.92
N SER A 134 15.33 2.28 -9.01
CA SER A 134 16.61 1.65 -9.35
C SER A 134 16.49 0.20 -9.83
N ARG A 135 15.33 -0.44 -9.61
CA ARG A 135 15.06 -1.81 -10.02
C ARG A 135 14.27 -1.81 -11.31
N GLU A 136 14.87 -2.31 -12.39
CA GLU A 136 14.28 -2.31 -13.74
C GLU A 136 12.83 -2.85 -13.76
N ASN A 137 12.60 -4.00 -13.11
CA ASN A 137 11.28 -4.62 -13.09
C ASN A 137 10.22 -3.77 -12.36
N LEU A 138 10.60 -3.08 -11.28
CA LEU A 138 9.68 -2.22 -10.54
C LEU A 138 9.48 -0.88 -11.24
N TYR A 139 10.53 -0.35 -11.85
CA TYR A 139 10.48 0.85 -12.67
C TYR A 139 9.46 0.67 -13.82
N VAL A 140 9.54 -0.43 -14.57
CA VAL A 140 8.59 -0.71 -15.66
C VAL A 140 7.14 -0.76 -15.15
N MET A 141 6.89 -1.46 -14.04
CA MET A 141 5.56 -1.51 -13.43
C MET A 141 5.08 -0.13 -12.96
N LEU A 142 5.96 0.64 -12.32
CA LEU A 142 5.66 1.98 -11.80
C LEU A 142 5.36 2.96 -12.94
N SER A 143 6.13 2.93 -14.02
CA SER A 143 5.90 3.74 -15.22
C SER A 143 4.56 3.41 -15.88
N ALA A 144 4.22 2.12 -16.00
CA ALA A 144 2.92 1.69 -16.53
C ALA A 144 1.77 2.25 -15.68
N ILE A 145 1.85 2.11 -14.36
CA ILE A 145 0.84 2.65 -13.43
C ILE A 145 0.72 4.18 -13.55
N ARG A 146 1.84 4.91 -13.64
CA ARG A 146 1.81 6.37 -13.83
C ARG A 146 1.14 6.77 -15.14
N SER A 147 1.28 5.98 -16.19
CA SER A 147 0.60 6.23 -17.48
C SER A 147 -0.89 5.92 -17.48
N GLU A 148 -1.36 5.02 -16.61
CA GLU A 148 -2.80 4.72 -16.42
C GLU A 148 -3.56 5.88 -15.75
N ASN A 149 -2.86 6.72 -14.99
CA ASN A 149 -3.43 7.78 -14.15
C ASN A 149 -3.34 9.20 -14.79
N ASN A 150 -2.77 9.32 -16.00
CA ASN A 150 -2.72 10.56 -16.79
C ASN A 150 -3.83 10.58 -17.84
#